data_AF-A0A7W3T905-F1
#
_entry.id   AF-A0A7W3T905-F1
#
_cell.length_a   1.000
_cell.length_b   1.000
_cell.length_c   1.000
_cell.angle_alpha   90.00
_cell.angle_beta   90.00
_cell.angle_gamma   90.00
#
_symmetry.space_group_name_H-M   'P 1'
#
loop_
_entity.id
_entity.type
_entity.pdbx_description
1 polymer ?
#
loop_
_entity_poly.entity_id
_entity_poly.type
_entity_poly.pdbx_seq_one_letter_code
_entity_poly.pdbx_strand_id
1 'polypeptide(L)'
;MTAPWEGSTPHDGEESEERPMRHLMRAETVGTPGTPGDTGRADGPRDGRGTDTAVAVKTWHMVRGQETRAMCGRQLAADSITRSDEDWGRTEEPMCHTCGALYLREVP
;
A
#
# COMPACT_ATOMS: atom_id res chain seq x y z
N MET A 1 43.55 -12.01 38.78
CA MET A 1 42.67 -10.86 39.08
C MET A 1 42.21 -10.34 37.73
N THR A 2 41.09 -10.85 37.24
CA THR A 2 40.67 -10.74 35.84
C THR A 2 39.59 -9.66 35.76
N ALA A 3 39.79 -8.65 34.91
CA ALA A 3 38.84 -7.57 34.71
C ALA A 3 37.61 -8.04 33.92
N PRO A 4 36.38 -7.66 34.30
CA PRO A 4 35.16 -7.94 33.55
C PRO A 4 35.03 -6.91 32.42
N TRP A 5 35.54 -7.24 31.24
CA TRP A 5 35.12 -6.54 30.03
C TRP A 5 33.79 -7.17 29.61
N GLU A 6 32.70 -6.72 30.24
CA GLU A 6 31.36 -7.07 29.78
C GLU A 6 31.14 -6.41 28.42
N GLY A 7 30.83 -7.23 27.42
CA GLY A 7 30.56 -6.79 26.07
C GLY A 7 29.42 -5.80 26.04
N SER A 8 29.73 -4.55 25.71
CA SER A 8 28.76 -3.60 25.20
C SER A 8 28.33 -4.09 23.81
N THR A 9 27.28 -4.89 23.79
CA THR A 9 26.45 -5.14 22.61
C THR A 9 26.08 -3.80 21.97
N PRO A 10 26.03 -3.71 20.63
CA PRO A 10 25.53 -2.51 19.96
C PRO A 10 24.13 -2.20 20.50
N HIS A 11 23.83 -0.93 20.70
CA HIS A 11 22.45 -0.46 20.74
C HIS A 11 21.82 -0.82 19.38
N ASP A 12 21.32 -2.04 19.23
CA ASP A 12 20.14 -2.31 18.42
C ASP A 12 18.97 -1.76 19.24
N GLY A 13 18.95 -0.44 19.37
CA GLY A 13 17.79 0.27 19.85
C GLY A 13 16.75 0.05 18.79
N GLU A 14 15.73 -0.71 19.16
CA GLU A 14 14.44 -0.79 18.49
C GLU A 14 13.89 0.64 18.33
N GLU A 15 14.40 1.42 17.37
CA GLU A 15 13.84 2.69 16.91
C GLU A 15 12.58 2.39 16.06
N SER A 16 11.69 1.57 16.60
CA SER A 16 10.33 1.36 16.10
C SER A 16 9.33 2.27 16.83
N GLU A 17 9.75 2.91 17.92
CA GLU A 17 8.92 3.81 18.70
C GLU A 17 8.81 5.16 17.97
N GLU A 18 7.63 5.41 17.41
CA GLU A 18 7.18 6.71 16.89
C GLU A 18 7.82 7.16 15.57
N ARG A 19 8.04 6.26 14.60
CA ARG A 19 8.20 6.71 13.22
C ARG A 19 6.96 7.55 12.88
N PRO A 20 7.08 8.87 12.58
CA PRO A 20 5.92 9.68 12.26
C PRO A 20 5.15 8.96 11.17
N MET A 21 3.84 8.78 11.37
CA MET A 21 2.99 7.93 10.54
C MET A 21 3.24 8.27 9.07
N ARG A 22 4.06 7.44 8.40
CA ARG A 22 4.51 7.74 7.05
C ARG A 22 3.28 7.66 6.16
N HIS A 23 3.06 8.71 5.39
CA HIS A 23 2.04 8.67 4.36
C HIS A 23 2.44 7.62 3.33
N LEU A 24 1.46 6.90 2.81
CA LEU A 24 1.68 5.94 1.74
C LEU A 24 0.69 6.21 0.63
N MET A 25 1.07 5.83 -0.59
CA MET A 25 0.14 5.74 -1.70
C MET A 25 -0.53 4.38 -1.68
N ARG A 26 -1.85 4.32 -1.81
CA ARG A 26 -2.60 3.10 -2.08
C ARG A 26 -3.41 3.26 -3.36
N ALA A 27 -3.32 2.28 -4.24
CA ALA A 27 -4.01 2.29 -5.51
C ALA A 27 -5.52 2.08 -5.33
N GLU A 28 -6.32 2.87 -6.02
CA GLU A 28 -7.63 2.44 -6.47
C GLU A 28 -7.41 1.63 -7.73
N THR A 29 -7.86 0.39 -7.75
CA THR A 29 -7.68 -0.51 -8.89
C THR A 29 -8.99 -0.70 -9.64
N VAL A 30 -8.90 -0.92 -10.95
CA VAL A 30 -10.03 -1.33 -11.80
C VAL A 30 -9.86 -2.78 -12.19
N GLY A 31 -10.95 -3.53 -12.06
CA GLY A 31 -10.97 -4.99 -12.13
C GLY A 31 -11.63 -5.53 -10.88
N THR A 32 -12.47 -6.54 -11.01
CA THR A 32 -13.04 -7.22 -9.85
C THR A 32 -11.88 -7.92 -9.13
N PRO A 33 -11.60 -7.67 -7.83
CA PRO A 33 -10.78 -8.61 -7.09
C PRO A 33 -11.48 -9.96 -7.26
N GLY A 34 -10.84 -10.88 -7.97
CA GLY A 34 -11.42 -12.19 -8.24
C GLY A 34 -11.86 -12.75 -6.90
N THR A 35 -13.16 -12.92 -6.71
CA THR A 35 -13.71 -13.39 -5.44
C THR A 35 -12.99 -14.70 -5.11
N PRO A 36 -12.26 -14.82 -3.98
CA PRO A 36 -11.77 -16.11 -3.54
C PRO A 36 -12.98 -16.89 -3.01
N GLY A 37 -13.78 -17.45 -3.93
CA GLY A 37 -15.03 -18.11 -3.54
C GLY A 37 -16.02 -18.50 -4.63
N ASP A 38 -15.84 -18.10 -5.90
CA ASP A 38 -16.67 -18.67 -6.97
C ASP A 38 -16.05 -19.99 -7.46
N THR A 39 -16.27 -21.08 -6.72
CA THR A 39 -16.31 -22.42 -7.32
C THR A 39 -17.66 -22.61 -8.01
N GLY A 40 -17.96 -21.71 -8.96
CA GLY A 40 -19.09 -21.83 -9.85
C GLY A 40 -18.87 -23.01 -10.78
N ARG A 41 -19.48 -24.15 -10.45
CA ARG A 41 -19.60 -25.39 -11.24
C ARG A 41 -19.51 -25.13 -12.75
N ALA A 42 -18.35 -25.42 -13.32
CA ALA A 42 -18.08 -25.29 -14.75
C ALA A 42 -18.64 -26.50 -15.51
N ASP A 43 -19.78 -26.33 -16.16
CA ASP A 43 -20.24 -27.21 -17.24
C ASP A 43 -20.12 -26.41 -18.57
N GLY A 44 -18.98 -26.56 -19.24
CA GLY A 44 -18.75 -26.04 -20.59
C GLY A 44 -17.25 -25.98 -20.97
N PRO A 45 -16.85 -26.46 -22.17
CA PRO A 45 -15.46 -26.37 -22.60
C PRO A 45 -15.16 -24.90 -22.93
N ARG A 46 -14.29 -24.28 -22.13
CA ARG A 46 -13.79 -22.93 -22.39
C ARG A 46 -12.32 -23.04 -22.75
N ASP A 47 -11.99 -22.65 -23.96
CA ASP A 47 -10.61 -22.49 -24.43
C ASP A 47 -9.86 -21.54 -23.49
N GLY A 48 -9.05 -22.14 -22.62
CA GLY A 48 -8.43 -21.51 -21.47
C GLY A 48 -7.32 -20.54 -21.86
N ARG A 49 -7.68 -19.36 -22.33
CA ARG A 49 -6.86 -18.16 -22.12
C ARG A 49 -7.36 -17.48 -20.86
N GLY A 50 -7.00 -18.05 -19.71
CA GLY A 50 -7.09 -17.35 -18.44
C GLY A 50 -6.15 -16.15 -18.52
N THR A 51 -6.65 -15.01 -18.96
CA THR A 51 -5.98 -13.74 -18.73
C THR A 51 -5.96 -13.56 -17.23
N ASP A 52 -4.78 -13.73 -16.65
CA ASP A 52 -4.32 -13.00 -15.48
C ASP A 52 -5.08 -11.67 -15.44
N THR A 53 -6.08 -11.57 -14.55
CA THR A 53 -6.87 -10.37 -14.39
C THR A 53 -5.96 -9.35 -13.76
N ALA A 54 -5.08 -8.76 -14.59
CA ALA A 54 -4.13 -7.75 -14.17
C ALA A 54 -4.96 -6.60 -13.59
N VAL A 55 -4.92 -6.52 -12.26
CA VAL A 55 -5.61 -5.50 -11.49
C VAL A 55 -4.91 -4.18 -11.81
N ALA A 56 -5.46 -3.42 -12.76
CA ALA A 56 -4.83 -2.20 -13.24
C ALA A 56 -5.05 -1.06 -12.24
N VAL A 57 -3.99 -0.29 -11.97
CA VAL A 57 -4.10 0.91 -11.14
C VAL A 57 -4.90 1.96 -11.88
N LYS A 58 -6.04 2.34 -11.31
CA LYS A 58 -6.91 3.38 -11.84
C LYS A 58 -6.46 4.75 -11.38
N THR A 59 -6.16 4.90 -10.09
CA THR A 59 -5.79 6.19 -9.48
C THR A 59 -5.04 5.95 -8.17
N TRP A 60 -3.95 6.67 -7.93
CA TRP A 60 -3.24 6.66 -6.66
C TRP A 60 -3.89 7.61 -5.64
N HIS A 61 -4.07 7.12 -4.41
CA HIS A 61 -4.59 7.90 -3.29
C HIS A 61 -3.60 7.88 -2.13
N MET A 62 -3.52 8.99 -1.38
CA MET A 62 -2.72 9.05 -0.16
C MET A 62 -3.51 8.47 1.02
N VAL A 63 -2.87 7.64 1.82
CA VAL A 63 -3.35 7.06 3.08
C VAL A 63 -2.37 7.37 4.20
N ARG A 64 -2.84 7.43 5.44
CA ARG A 64 -1.97 7.60 6.61
C ARG A 64 -1.50 6.23 7.06
N GLY A 65 -0.21 5.92 6.90
CA GLY A 65 0.32 4.59 7.16
C GLY A 65 -0.36 3.52 6.29
N GLN A 66 -0.76 2.41 6.91
CA GLN A 66 -1.35 1.24 6.23
C GLN A 66 -2.89 1.31 6.13
N GLU A 67 -3.51 2.46 6.42
CA GLU A 67 -4.96 2.61 6.37
C GLU A 67 -5.55 2.33 4.99
N THR A 68 -6.70 1.67 4.96
CA THR A 68 -7.43 1.38 3.72
C THR A 68 -8.33 2.55 3.30
N ARG A 69 -8.46 3.57 4.16
CA ARG A 69 -9.22 4.78 3.88
C ARG A 69 -8.27 5.88 3.42
N ALA A 70 -8.44 6.34 2.19
CA ALA A 70 -7.73 7.48 1.64
C ALA A 70 -8.05 8.77 2.43
N MET A 71 -7.16 9.75 2.37
CA MET A 71 -7.38 11.07 2.95
C MET A 71 -8.60 11.80 2.35
N CYS A 72 -8.95 11.52 1.08
CA CYS A 72 -10.18 12.03 0.46
C CYS A 72 -11.47 11.36 0.97
N GLY A 73 -11.35 10.34 1.83
CA GLY A 73 -12.44 9.57 2.39
C GLY A 73 -12.82 8.31 1.61
N ARG A 74 -12.16 8.03 0.48
CA ARG A 74 -12.42 6.82 -0.33
C ARG A 74 -11.92 5.55 0.35
N GLN A 75 -12.76 4.52 0.36
CA GLN A 75 -12.39 3.18 0.79
C GLN A 75 -11.64 2.45 -0.35
N LEU A 76 -10.44 1.97 -0.05
CA LEU A 76 -9.60 1.19 -0.95
C LEU A 76 -9.53 -0.26 -0.48
N ALA A 77 -9.21 -1.17 -1.40
CA ALA A 77 -9.03 -2.57 -1.06
C ALA A 77 -7.80 -2.77 -0.16
N ALA A 78 -7.90 -3.64 0.83
CA ALA A 78 -6.83 -3.87 1.81
C ALA A 78 -5.58 -4.48 1.16
N ASP A 79 -5.79 -5.31 0.15
CA ASP A 79 -4.80 -5.98 -0.70
C ASP A 79 -4.38 -5.14 -1.91
N SER A 80 -4.84 -3.88 -2.01
CA SER A 80 -4.43 -3.01 -3.10
C SER A 80 -2.97 -2.60 -2.98
N ILE A 81 -2.34 -2.39 -4.13
CA ILE A 81 -0.93 -2.02 -4.26
C ILE A 81 -0.66 -0.74 -3.45
N THR A 82 0.39 -0.79 -2.62
CA THR A 82 0.87 0.35 -1.85
C THR A 82 2.27 0.79 -2.32
N ARG A 83 2.55 2.09 -2.26
CA ARG A 83 3.84 2.70 -2.57
C ARG A 83 4.23 3.78 -1.55
N SER A 84 5.50 4.19 -1.54
CA SER A 84 5.99 5.30 -0.71
C SER A 84 5.33 6.61 -1.13
N ASP A 85 5.16 7.56 -0.22
CA ASP A 85 4.74 8.92 -0.57
C ASP A 85 5.78 9.66 -1.42
N GLU A 86 7.05 9.26 -1.34
CA GLU A 86 8.15 9.81 -2.16
C GLU A 86 7.98 9.57 -3.66
N ASP A 87 7.16 8.60 -4.05
CA ASP A 87 6.84 8.30 -5.45
C ASP A 87 5.67 9.16 -5.99
N TRP A 88 5.09 10.04 -5.15
CA TRP A 88 4.02 10.95 -5.57
C TRP A 88 4.52 11.89 -6.68
N GLY A 89 3.77 11.98 -7.78
CA GLY A 89 4.16 12.73 -8.97
C GLY A 89 5.17 12.01 -9.88
N ARG A 90 5.70 10.84 -9.49
CA ARG A 90 6.68 10.07 -10.29
C ARG A 90 6.08 8.87 -11.01
N THR A 91 4.84 8.50 -10.70
CA THR A 91 4.14 7.40 -11.37
C THR A 91 3.45 7.87 -12.64
N GLU A 92 3.25 6.95 -13.59
CA GLU A 92 2.53 7.22 -14.84
C GLU A 92 1.01 7.30 -14.64
N GLU A 93 0.47 6.61 -13.63
CA GLU A 93 -0.96 6.57 -13.36
C GLU A 93 -1.44 7.84 -12.63
N PRO A 94 -2.70 8.25 -12.84
CA PRO A 94 -3.20 9.50 -12.27
C PRO A 94 -3.28 9.44 -10.75
N MET A 95 -3.16 10.60 -10.12
CA MET A 95 -3.18 10.76 -8.67
C MET A 95 -4.39 11.59 -8.25
N CYS A 96 -4.97 11.26 -7.10
CA CYS A 96 -6.08 12.03 -6.55
C CYS A 96 -5.59 13.41 -6.10
N HIS A 97 -5.99 14.45 -6.84
CA HIS A 97 -5.63 15.83 -6.55
C HIS A 97 -6.02 16.28 -5.12
N THR A 98 -7.19 15.84 -4.62
CA THR A 98 -7.62 16.14 -3.25
C THR A 98 -6.70 15.50 -2.21
N CYS A 99 -6.29 14.24 -2.40
CA CYS A 99 -5.34 13.59 -1.51
C CYS A 99 -4.00 14.31 -1.51
N GLY A 100 -3.48 14.67 -2.69
CA GLY A 100 -2.22 15.42 -2.81
C GLY A 100 -2.28 16.78 -2.12
N ALA A 101 -3.38 17.52 -2.28
CA ALA A 101 -3.57 18.81 -1.62
C ALA A 101 -3.67 18.71 -0.09
N LEU A 102 -4.23 17.61 0.45
CA LEU A 102 -4.27 17.36 1.89
C LEU A 102 -2.91 16.94 2.43
N TYR A 103 -2.21 16.05 1.73
CA TYR A 103 -0.86 15.62 2.06
C TYR A 103 0.12 16.80 2.14
N LEU A 104 0.13 17.69 1.13
CA LEU A 104 0.98 18.88 1.11
C LEU A 104 0.68 19.90 2.24
N ARG A 105 -0.45 19.77 2.93
CA ARG A 105 -0.78 20.58 4.12
C ARG A 105 -0.35 19.91 5.42
N GLU A 106 -0.19 18.58 5.40
CA GLU A 106 0.15 17.76 6.57
C GLU A 106 1.66 17.55 6.68
N VAL A 107 2.37 17.53 5.55
CA VAL A 107 3.84 17.51 5.49
C VAL A 107 4.38 18.95 5.58
N PRO A 108 5.35 19.22 6.47
CA PRO A 108 5.93 20.55 6.69
C PRO A 108 6.79 21.07 5.54
#